data_AF-A0AAD5NQK3-F1
#
_entry.id   AF-A0AAD5NQK3-F1
#
_cell.length_a   1.000
_cell.length_b   1.000
_cell.length_c   1.000
_cell.angle_alpha   90.00
_cell.angle_beta   90.00
_cell.angle_gamma   90.00
#
_symmetry.space_group_name_H-M   'P 1'
#
loop_
_entity.id
_entity.type
_entity.pdbx_description
1 polymer ?
#
loop_
_entity_poly.entity_id
_entity_poly.type
_entity_poly.pdbx_seq_one_letter_code
_entity_poly.pdbx_strand_id
1 'polypeptide(L)'
;MVKSNILSRSPSLSLDTCLNELLREEQWRATQSRMVEQANPGPIDVAYMARGRAQGLDLSKVQCYSCKKFGHLAAQCKQKFCNYCKIAGHMLTECRKRPQNR
;
A
#
# COMPACT_ATOMS: atom_id res chain seq x y z
N MET A 1 23.65 -20.22 20.60
CA MET A 1 25.10 -20.17 20.29
C MET A 1 25.29 -19.56 18.90
N VAL A 2 25.53 -18.25 18.82
CA VAL A 2 26.15 -17.60 17.66
C VAL A 2 27.21 -16.65 18.19
N LYS A 3 28.38 -16.75 17.60
CA LYS A 3 29.71 -16.47 18.15
C LYS A 3 29.94 -14.97 18.38
N SER A 4 30.35 -14.66 19.60
CA SER A 4 31.18 -13.51 19.95
C SER A 4 32.40 -13.49 19.01
N ASN A 5 32.58 -12.42 18.26
CA ASN A 5 33.89 -12.13 17.66
C ASN A 5 34.15 -10.63 17.57
N ILE A 6 34.03 -9.96 18.73
CA ILE A 6 34.35 -8.53 18.90
C ILE A 6 35.88 -8.29 18.89
N LEU A 7 36.70 -9.34 18.81
CA LEU A 7 38.16 -9.24 18.92
C LEU A 7 38.89 -9.37 17.58
N SER A 8 38.31 -8.82 16.51
CA SER A 8 38.99 -8.75 15.21
C SER A 8 38.89 -7.41 14.49
N ARG A 9 39.06 -6.28 15.20
CA ARG A 9 39.70 -5.07 14.65
C ARG A 9 40.10 -4.09 15.76
N SER A 10 41.33 -3.57 15.67
CA SER A 10 41.98 -2.47 16.41
C SER A 10 41.12 -1.21 16.66
N PRO A 11 41.60 -0.21 17.44
CA PRO A 11 42.14 -0.18 18.81
C PRO A 11 40.97 -0.05 19.81
N SER A 12 41.20 -0.07 21.13
CA SER A 12 40.15 0.10 22.15
C SER A 12 39.37 1.42 21.94
N LEU A 13 38.26 1.35 21.22
CA LEU A 13 37.30 2.43 21.10
C LEU A 13 36.72 2.72 22.49
N SER A 14 36.49 4.00 22.79
CA SER A 14 35.97 4.42 24.10
C SER A 14 34.72 3.65 24.46
N LEU A 15 34.46 3.47 25.76
CA LEU A 15 33.25 2.82 26.25
C LEU A 15 32.00 3.42 25.59
N ASP A 16 31.97 4.75 25.41
CA ASP A 16 30.90 5.46 24.72
C ASP A 16 30.68 4.98 23.28
N THR A 17 31.75 4.70 22.55
CA THR A 17 31.63 4.22 21.18
C THR A 17 31.02 2.83 21.15
N CYS A 18 31.50 1.91 22.00
CA CYS A 18 30.92 0.57 22.13
C CYS A 18 29.44 0.61 22.56
N LEU A 19 29.10 1.46 23.52
CA LEU A 19 27.71 1.65 23.96
C LEU A 19 26.82 2.19 22.84
N ASN A 20 27.31 3.12 22.04
CA ASN A 20 26.58 3.66 20.89
C ASN A 20 26.35 2.60 19.80
N GLU A 21 27.29 1.69 19.58
CA GLU A 21 27.10 0.56 18.66
C GLU A 21 26.07 -0.44 19.18
N LEU A 22 26.15 -0.80 20.47
CA LEU A 22 25.20 -1.71 21.10
C LEU A 22 23.78 -1.11 21.08
N LEU A 23 23.64 0.16 21.43
CA LEU A 23 22.34 0.85 21.43
C LEU A 23 21.72 0.86 20.04
N ARG A 24 22.52 1.09 18.99
CA ARG A 24 22.06 1.06 17.60
C ARG A 24 21.58 -0.35 17.20
N GLU A 25 22.32 -1.39 17.57
CA GLU A 25 21.93 -2.78 17.33
C GLU A 25 20.60 -3.13 18.03
N GLU A 26 20.46 -2.77 19.31
CA GLU A 26 19.23 -3.01 20.08
C GLU A 26 18.03 -2.23 19.51
N GLN A 27 18.24 -0.97 19.10
CA GLN A 27 17.21 -0.16 18.44
C GLN A 27 16.76 -0.77 17.11
N TRP A 28 17.69 -1.30 16.30
CA TRP A 28 17.33 -2.02 15.07
C TRP A 28 16.54 -3.29 15.36
N ARG A 29 16.95 -4.08 16.34
CA ARG A 29 16.21 -5.29 16.76
C ARG A 29 14.81 -4.95 17.25
N ALA A 30 14.67 -3.91 18.06
CA ALA A 30 13.37 -3.43 18.54
C ALA A 30 12.47 -2.97 17.38
N THR A 31 13.04 -2.25 16.41
CA THR A 31 12.31 -1.81 15.21
C THR A 31 11.90 -3.02 14.37
N GLN A 32 12.78 -4.00 14.17
CA GLN A 32 12.50 -5.21 13.42
C GLN A 32 11.39 -6.04 14.06
N SER A 33 11.40 -6.23 15.39
CA SER A 33 10.32 -6.91 16.12
C SER A 33 8.98 -6.18 16.00
N ARG A 34 8.98 -4.84 16.09
CA ARG A 34 7.76 -4.03 15.88
C ARG A 34 7.24 -4.13 14.46
N MET A 35 8.11 -4.21 13.47
CA MET A 35 7.72 -4.42 12.07
C MET A 35 7.12 -5.82 11.86
N VAL A 36 7.65 -6.87 12.52
CA VAL A 36 7.09 -8.23 12.48
C VAL A 36 5.71 -8.29 13.14
N GLU A 37 5.51 -7.57 14.25
CA GLU A 37 4.22 -7.49 14.94
C GLU A 37 3.17 -6.73 14.09
N GLN A 38 3.59 -5.70 13.37
CA GLN A 38 2.75 -4.95 12.42
C GLN A 38 2.53 -5.67 11.08
N ALA A 39 3.38 -6.63 10.73
CA ALA A 39 3.26 -7.42 9.50
C ALA A 39 2.26 -8.58 9.63
N ASN A 40 1.64 -8.78 10.80
CA ASN A 40 0.60 -9.77 11.00
C ASN A 40 -0.78 -9.09 10.84
N PRO A 41 -1.40 -9.13 9.66
CA PRO A 41 -2.70 -8.49 9.44
C PRO A 41 -3.71 -9.04 10.43
N GLY A 42 -4.45 -8.14 11.10
CA GLY A 42 -5.45 -8.55 12.07
C GLY A 42 -6.56 -9.39 11.40
N PRO A 43 -7.40 -10.09 12.17
CA PRO A 43 -8.51 -10.88 11.63
C PRO A 43 -9.42 -10.08 10.69
N ILE A 44 -9.56 -8.78 10.95
CA ILE A 44 -10.31 -7.81 10.14
C ILE A 44 -9.61 -7.57 8.80
N ASP A 45 -8.29 -7.36 8.79
CA ASP A 45 -7.50 -7.12 7.59
C ASP A 45 -7.46 -8.36 6.69
N VAL A 46 -7.32 -9.55 7.29
CA VAL A 46 -7.39 -10.84 6.58
C VAL A 46 -8.78 -11.04 5.97
N ALA A 47 -9.86 -10.78 6.73
CA ALA A 47 -11.22 -10.87 6.23
C ALA A 47 -11.51 -9.84 5.11
N TYR A 48 -10.90 -8.66 5.18
CA TYR A 48 -11.00 -7.65 4.13
C TYR A 48 -10.24 -8.07 2.86
N MET A 49 -9.02 -8.57 2.97
CA MET A 49 -8.22 -9.07 1.84
C MET A 49 -8.85 -10.29 1.17
N ALA A 50 -9.44 -11.20 1.95
CA ALA A 50 -10.17 -12.36 1.43
C ALA A 50 -11.40 -11.98 0.58
N ARG A 51 -11.98 -10.78 0.79
CA ARG A 51 -13.08 -10.25 -0.04
C ARG A 51 -12.63 -9.79 -1.43
N GLY A 52 -11.33 -9.84 -1.75
CA GLY A 52 -10.75 -9.43 -3.03
C GLY A 52 -11.22 -10.21 -4.26
N ARG A 53 -12.19 -11.12 -4.13
CA ARG A 53 -12.89 -11.74 -5.27
C ARG A 53 -14.37 -11.48 -5.11
N ALA A 54 -14.93 -10.75 -6.08
CA ALA A 54 -16.35 -10.45 -6.24
C ALA A 54 -17.18 -11.71 -6.55
N GLN A 55 -17.05 -12.76 -5.72
CA GLN A 55 -17.80 -14.00 -5.82
C GLN A 55 -18.89 -13.96 -4.75
N GLY A 56 -20.07 -13.49 -5.13
CA GLY A 56 -21.29 -13.66 -4.33
C GLY A 56 -22.08 -12.38 -4.05
N LEU A 57 -21.53 -11.20 -4.32
CA LEU A 57 -22.33 -9.97 -4.32
C LEU A 57 -23.07 -9.89 -5.67
N ASP A 58 -24.40 -9.88 -5.62
CA ASP A 58 -25.23 -9.62 -6.79
C ASP A 58 -24.98 -8.19 -7.32
N LEU A 59 -23.99 -8.06 -8.21
CA LEU A 59 -23.63 -6.80 -8.85
C LEU A 59 -24.70 -6.32 -9.85
N SER A 60 -25.75 -7.11 -10.11
CA SER A 60 -26.84 -6.75 -11.03
C SER A 60 -27.60 -5.51 -10.55
N LYS A 61 -27.65 -5.25 -9.24
CA LYS A 61 -28.24 -4.04 -8.65
C LYS A 61 -27.25 -2.88 -8.52
N VAL A 62 -25.96 -3.11 -8.79
CA VAL A 62 -24.91 -2.10 -8.66
C VAL A 62 -24.81 -1.29 -9.94
N GLN A 63 -25.12 0.01 -9.85
CA GLN A 63 -24.95 0.94 -10.95
C GLN A 63 -23.52 1.49 -10.97
N CYS A 64 -22.84 1.37 -12.12
CA CYS A 64 -21.53 1.97 -12.33
C CYS A 64 -21.63 3.50 -12.33
N TYR A 65 -20.84 4.16 -11.48
CA TYR A 65 -20.82 5.63 -11.41
C TYR A 65 -20.32 6.29 -12.70
N SER A 66 -19.40 5.62 -13.41
CA SER A 66 -18.77 6.15 -14.63
C SER A 66 -19.68 6.05 -15.85
N CYS A 67 -20.24 4.87 -16.15
CA CYS A 67 -21.03 4.64 -17.37
C CYS A 67 -22.54 4.49 -17.13
N LYS A 68 -22.99 4.55 -15.88
CA LYS A 68 -24.40 4.42 -15.46
C LYS A 68 -25.09 3.09 -15.80
N LYS A 69 -24.33 2.10 -16.28
CA LYS A 69 -24.80 0.73 -16.53
C LYS A 69 -24.69 -0.12 -15.27
N PHE A 70 -25.54 -1.13 -15.15
CA PHE A 70 -25.54 -2.07 -14.05
C PHE A 70 -24.53 -3.22 -14.26
N GLY A 71 -24.28 -4.01 -13.21
CA GLY A 71 -23.51 -5.25 -13.30
C GLY A 71 -22.01 -5.12 -13.01
N HIS A 72 -21.50 -3.91 -12.72
CA HIS A 72 -20.09 -3.70 -12.40
C HIS A 72 -19.85 -2.43 -11.57
N LEU A 73 -18.74 -2.43 -10.83
CA LEU A 73 -18.24 -1.25 -10.13
C LEU A 73 -17.50 -0.31 -11.08
N ALA A 74 -17.42 0.97 -10.73
CA ALA A 74 -16.65 1.96 -11.51
C ALA A 74 -15.17 1.55 -11.70
N ALA A 75 -14.58 0.86 -10.72
CA ALA A 75 -13.23 0.33 -10.79
C ALA A 75 -13.04 -0.78 -11.85
N GLN A 76 -14.11 -1.49 -12.21
CA GLN A 76 -14.10 -2.57 -13.22
C GLN A 76 -14.66 -2.09 -14.57
N CYS A 77 -14.94 -0.79 -14.72
CA CYS A 77 -15.51 -0.25 -15.94
C CYS A 77 -14.46 -0.20 -17.05
N LYS A 78 -14.66 -1.00 -18.11
CA LYS A 78 -13.77 -1.03 -19.28
C LYS A 78 -13.89 0.23 -20.16
N GLN A 79 -14.94 1.01 -20.01
CA GLN A 79 -15.19 2.19 -20.83
C GLN A 79 -14.57 3.43 -20.20
N LYS A 80 -13.73 4.14 -20.96
CA LYS A 80 -13.26 5.47 -20.59
C LYS A 80 -14.44 6.44 -20.69
N PHE A 81 -14.71 7.17 -19.61
CA PHE A 81 -15.78 8.17 -19.57
C PHE A 81 -15.24 9.49 -19.06
N CYS A 82 -15.62 10.58 -19.72
CA CYS A 82 -15.17 11.89 -19.33
C CYS A 82 -16.12 12.51 -18.31
N ASN A 83 -15.61 12.76 -17.11
CA ASN A 83 -16.40 13.39 -16.03
C ASN A 83 -16.81 14.83 -16.33
N TYR A 84 -16.09 15.53 -17.22
CA TYR A 84 -16.39 16.92 -17.59
C TYR A 84 -17.50 16.99 -18.63
N CYS A 85 -17.29 16.42 -19.82
CA CYS A 85 -18.25 16.53 -20.92
C CYS A 85 -19.33 15.44 -20.93
N LYS A 86 -19.29 14.48 -19.99
CA LYS A 86 -20.23 13.36 -19.85
C LYS A 86 -20.34 12.49 -21.11
N ILE A 87 -19.26 12.38 -21.88
CA ILE A 87 -19.18 11.57 -23.11
C ILE A 87 -18.22 10.41 -22.88
N ALA A 88 -18.57 9.24 -23.43
CA ALA A 88 -17.72 8.06 -23.45
C ALA A 88 -16.62 8.18 -24.53
N GLY A 89 -15.46 7.59 -24.28
CA GLY A 89 -14.35 7.49 -25.23
C GLY A 89 -13.04 8.10 -24.75
N HIS A 90 -13.08 9.06 -23.82
CA HIS A 90 -11.87 9.73 -23.30
C HIS A 90 -11.99 9.98 -21.79
N MET A 91 -10.86 10.19 -21.11
CA MET A 91 -10.81 10.56 -19.70
C MET A 91 -10.76 12.07 -19.51
N LEU A 92 -10.93 12.54 -18.26
CA LEU A 92 -10.90 13.97 -17.92
C LEU A 92 -9.60 14.68 -18.38
N THR A 93 -8.48 13.95 -18.43
CA THR A 93 -7.17 14.42 -18.90
C THR A 93 -7.12 14.67 -20.40
N GLU A 94 -7.88 13.89 -21.18
CA GLU A 94 -7.90 13.91 -22.64
C GLU A 94 -9.10 14.72 -23.17
N CYS A 95 -9.79 15.46 -22.30
CA CYS A 95 -11.02 16.16 -22.67
C CYS A 95 -10.73 17.45 -23.45
N ARG A 96 -10.99 17.41 -24.77
CA ARG A 96 -10.85 18.58 -25.67
C ARG A 96 -11.76 19.77 -25.29
N LYS A 97 -12.88 19.52 -24.60
CA LYS A 97 -13.79 20.58 -24.12
C LYS A 97 -13.34 21.23 -22.82
N ARG A 98 -12.38 20.63 -22.10
CA ARG A 98 -11.89 21.20 -20.84
C ARG A 98 -10.99 22.40 -21.18
N PRO A 99 -11.29 23.61 -20.67
CA PRO A 99 -10.35 24.73 -20.81
C PRO A 99 -9.05 24.33 -20.11
N GLN A 100 -7.98 24.27 -20.91
CA GLN A 100 -6.63 24.10 -20.40
C GLN A 100 -6.29 25.44 -19.73
N ASN A 101 -6.58 25.60 -18.43
CA ASN A 101 -6.03 26.73 -17.68
C ASN A 101 -4.52 26.49 -17.63
N ARG A 102 -3.82 27.05 -18.62
CA ARG A 102 -2.37 27.06 -18.74
C ARG A 102 -1.81 28.26 -17.99
#